data_AF-A0A2M7WJP7-F1
#
_entry.id   AF-A0A2M7WJP7-F1
#
_cell.length_a   1.000
_cell.length_b   1.000
_cell.length_c   1.000
_cell.angle_alpha   90.00
_cell.angle_beta   90.00
_cell.angle_gamma   90.00
#
_symmetry.space_group_name_H-M   'P 1'
#
loop_
_entity.id
_entity.type
_entity.pdbx_description
1 polymer ?
#
loop_
_entity_poly.entity_id
_entity_poly.type
_entity_poly.pdbx_seq_one_letter_code
_entity_poly.pdbx_strand_id
1 'polypeptide(L)'
;MAQNYHEEEILGKAYDSRLMKRLLKYLLPYKTYVVLSLMMLIAISALQLAGPYLSKIAIDKYIMAKDYSGLKNIAAIYMAFLVLQ
;
A
#
# COMPACT_ATOMS: atom_id res chain seq x y z
N MET A 1 -26.99 -3.58 27.34
CA MET A 1 -25.69 -2.87 27.26
C MET A 1 -24.70 -3.37 28.33
N ALA A 2 -24.49 -4.70 28.44
CA ALA A 2 -23.57 -5.28 29.44
C ALA A 2 -22.71 -6.43 28.87
N GLN A 3 -22.65 -6.58 27.54
CA GLN A 3 -21.93 -7.67 26.86
C GLN A 3 -20.54 -7.24 26.34
N ASN A 4 -20.29 -5.95 26.09
CA ASN A 4 -19.00 -5.48 25.54
C ASN A 4 -17.85 -5.39 26.58
N TYR A 5 -18.15 -5.21 27.87
CA TYR A 5 -17.12 -5.02 28.89
C TYR A 5 -16.35 -6.31 29.24
N HIS A 6 -17.02 -7.47 29.14
CA HIS A 6 -16.37 -8.75 29.44
C HIS A 6 -15.46 -9.20 28.29
N GLU A 7 -15.81 -8.92 27.04
CA GLU A 7 -14.95 -9.22 25.88
C GLU A 7 -13.65 -8.40 25.91
N GLU A 8 -13.70 -7.11 26.26
CA GLU A 8 -12.51 -6.27 26.41
C GLU A 8 -11.59 -6.73 27.56
N GLU A 9 -12.15 -7.18 28.69
CA GLU A 9 -11.37 -7.65 29.85
C GLU A 9 -10.69 -9.01 29.57
N ILE A 10 -11.35 -9.88 28.80
CA ILE A 10 -10.77 -11.14 28.33
C ILE A 10 -9.68 -10.87 27.29
N LEU A 11 -9.88 -9.91 26.38
CA LEU A 11 -8.89 -9.49 25.38
C LEU A 11 -7.63 -8.87 26.01
N GLY A 12 -7.79 -8.05 27.05
CA GLY A 12 -6.66 -7.44 27.78
C GLY A 12 -5.76 -8.45 28.51
N LYS A 13 -6.33 -9.56 29.01
CA LYS A 13 -5.57 -10.68 29.60
C LYS A 13 -5.08 -11.71 28.58
N ALA A 14 -5.79 -11.90 27.47
CA ALA A 14 -5.42 -12.86 26.42
C ALA A 14 -4.39 -12.30 25.43
N TYR A 15 -4.27 -10.98 25.28
CA TYR A 15 -3.16 -10.34 24.59
C TYR A 15 -1.91 -10.36 25.50
N ASP A 16 -1.36 -11.55 25.71
CA ASP A 16 -0.14 -11.72 26.48
C ASP A 16 1.04 -11.16 25.64
N SER A 17 1.47 -9.94 25.95
CA SER A 17 2.61 -9.29 25.29
C SER A 17 3.87 -10.16 25.28
N ARG A 18 4.00 -11.09 26.25
CA ARG A 18 5.07 -12.09 26.31
C ARG A 18 4.91 -13.17 25.25
N LEU A 19 3.68 -13.62 24.99
CA LEU A 19 3.34 -14.52 23.89
C LEU A 19 3.57 -13.82 22.54
N MET A 20 3.19 -12.54 22.42
CA MET A 20 3.39 -11.77 21.19
C MET A 20 4.88 -11.59 20.86
N LYS A 21 5.73 -11.35 21.87
CA LYS A 21 7.20 -11.38 21.71
C LYS A 21 7.71 -12.74 21.24
N ARG A 22 7.13 -13.86 21.70
CA ARG A 22 7.51 -15.19 21.22
C ARG A 22 7.12 -15.39 19.76
N LEU A 23 5.94 -14.94 19.33
CA LEU A 23 5.50 -14.97 17.94
C LEU A 23 6.42 -14.15 17.02
N LEU A 24 6.77 -12.93 17.43
CA LEU A 24 7.74 -12.10 16.70
C LEU A 24 9.13 -12.75 16.65
N LYS A 25 9.50 -13.58 17.62
CA LYS A 25 10.73 -14.39 17.61
C LYS A 25 10.71 -15.51 16.57
N TYR A 26 9.54 -16.02 16.19
CA TYR A 26 9.41 -16.94 15.05
C TYR A 26 9.46 -16.23 13.70
N LEU A 27 9.18 -14.92 13.68
CA LEU A 27 9.33 -14.07 12.49
C LEU A 27 10.79 -13.68 12.21
N LEU A 28 11.63 -13.68 13.26
CA LEU A 28 13.06 -13.37 13.26
C LEU A 28 13.89 -14.10 12.19
N PRO A 29 13.75 -15.42 11.95
CA PRO A 29 14.44 -16.11 10.85
C PRO A 29 13.98 -15.69 9.45
N TYR A 30 12.78 -15.12 9.30
CA TYR A 30 12.22 -14.65 8.04
C TYR A 30 12.31 -13.12 7.87
N LYS A 31 13.17 -12.46 8.66
CA LYS A 31 13.33 -10.99 8.63
C LYS A 31 13.59 -10.42 7.25
N THR A 32 14.34 -11.13 6.40
CA THR A 32 14.62 -10.71 5.02
C THR A 32 13.33 -10.59 4.22
N TYR A 33 12.43 -11.59 4.30
CA TYR A 33 11.13 -11.56 3.63
C TYR A 33 10.23 -10.45 4.18
N VAL A 34 10.24 -10.23 5.50
CA VAL A 34 9.47 -9.16 6.15
C VAL A 34 9.97 -7.78 5.74
N VAL A 35 11.28 -7.59 5.69
CA VAL A 35 11.89 -6.32 5.26
C VAL A 35 11.64 -6.10 3.77
N LEU A 36 11.73 -7.15 2.96
CA LEU A 36 11.42 -7.06 1.52
C LEU A 36 9.95 -6.72 1.29
N SER A 37 9.02 -7.33 2.03
CA SER A 37 7.60 -7.03 1.91
C SER A 37 7.29 -5.61 2.38
N LEU A 38 7.91 -5.14 3.46
CA LEU A 38 7.81 -3.74 3.90
C LEU A 38 8.35 -2.77 2.84
N MET A 39 9.51 -3.05 2.24
CA MET A 39 10.06 -2.23 1.17
C MET A 39 9.15 -2.21 -0.06
N MET A 40 8.61 -3.36 -0.47
CA MET A 40 7.62 -3.45 -1.54
C MET A 40 6.37 -2.63 -1.20
N LEU A 41 5.89 -2.69 0.04
CA LEU A 41 4.71 -1.95 0.46
C LEU A 41 4.92 -0.43 0.37
N ILE A 42 6.11 0.04 0.77
CA ILE A 42 6.51 1.45 0.60
C ILE A 42 6.60 1.81 -0.88
N ALA A 43 7.21 0.93 -1.70
CA ALA A 43 7.32 1.15 -3.15
C ALA A 43 5.94 1.24 -3.82
N ILE A 44 5.02 0.33 -3.49
CA ILE A 44 3.63 0.35 -3.99
C ILE A 44 2.92 1.62 -3.53
N SER A 45 3.10 2.03 -2.27
CA SER A 45 2.50 3.26 -1.74
C SER A 45 3.03 4.50 -2.46
N ALA A 46 4.32 4.54 -2.77
CA ALA A 46 4.93 5.61 -3.57
C ALA A 46 4.45 5.58 -5.02
N LEU A 47 4.31 4.38 -5.61
CA LEU A 47 3.70 4.22 -6.92
C LEU A 47 2.27 4.76 -6.89
N GLN A 48 1.40 4.44 -5.93
CA GLN A 48 0.04 4.99 -5.91
C GLN A 48 -0.03 6.52 -6.01
N LEU A 49 0.97 7.25 -5.51
CA LEU A 49 1.06 8.71 -5.64
C LEU A 49 1.41 9.18 -7.07
N ALA A 50 2.11 8.38 -7.86
CA ALA A 50 2.39 8.69 -9.26
C ALA A 50 1.13 8.62 -10.16
N GLY A 51 0.07 7.92 -9.73
CA GLY A 51 -1.22 7.89 -10.43
C GLY A 51 -1.85 9.28 -10.61
N PRO A 52 -2.16 10.02 -9.53
CA PRO A 52 -2.69 11.38 -9.64
C PRO A 52 -1.70 12.35 -10.31
N TYR A 53 -0.39 12.13 -10.19
CA TYR A 53 0.61 12.94 -10.89
C TYR A 53 0.57 12.73 -12.42
N LEU A 54 0.48 11.48 -12.87
CA LEU A 54 0.31 11.14 -14.28
C LEU A 54 -1.03 11.68 -14.82
N SER A 55 -2.12 11.54 -14.05
CA SER A 55 -3.42 12.13 -14.40
C SER A 55 -3.36 13.65 -14.55
N LYS A 56 -2.63 14.34 -13.67
CA LYS A 56 -2.40 15.79 -13.79
C LYS A 56 -1.69 16.14 -15.10
N ILE A 57 -0.60 15.44 -15.44
CA ILE A 57 0.14 15.68 -16.68
C ILE A 57 -0.74 15.40 -17.90
N ALA A 58 -1.52 14.31 -17.89
CA ALA A 58 -2.42 13.98 -18.99
C ALA A 58 -3.44 15.10 -19.25
N ILE A 59 -4.05 15.62 -18.18
CA ILE A 59 -5.05 16.69 -18.26
C ILE A 59 -4.40 18.02 -18.69
N ASP A 60 -3.39 18.49 -17.96
CA ASP A 60 -2.83 19.83 -18.12
C ASP A 60 -2.02 19.99 -19.42
N LYS A 61 -1.27 18.96 -19.84
CA LYS A 61 -0.38 19.06 -21.02
C LYS A 61 -0.99 18.53 -22.30
N TYR A 62 -1.84 17.51 -22.25
CA TYR A 62 -2.24 16.79 -23.47
C TYR A 62 -3.70 17.02 -23.84
N ILE A 63 -4.61 17.02 -22.85
CA ILE A 63 -6.03 17.30 -23.11
C ILE A 63 -6.22 18.79 -23.48
N MET A 64 -5.58 19.73 -22.76
CA MET A 64 -5.66 21.16 -23.10
C MET A 64 -4.98 21.51 -24.45
N ALA A 65 -3.94 20.78 -24.84
CA ALA A 65 -3.21 21.05 -26.09
C ALA A 65 -3.85 20.40 -27.35
N LYS A 66 -4.91 19.59 -27.20
CA LYS A 66 -5.57 18.83 -28.29
C LYS A 66 -4.62 17.94 -29.12
N ASP A 67 -3.46 17.56 -28.57
CA ASP A 67 -2.52 16.67 -29.24
C ASP A 67 -2.81 15.19 -28.92
N TYR A 68 -3.59 14.57 -29.80
CA TYR A 68 -4.05 13.19 -29.67
C TYR A 68 -2.93 12.14 -29.77
N SER A 69 -1.79 12.48 -30.38
CA SER A 69 -0.66 11.57 -30.53
C SER A 69 0.12 11.43 -29.23
N GLY A 70 0.37 12.55 -28.53
CA GLY A 70 1.00 12.54 -27.22
C GLY A 70 0.13 11.92 -26.12
N LEU A 71 -1.19 12.10 -26.22
CA LEU A 71 -2.17 11.54 -25.29
C LEU A 71 -2.16 10.00 -25.29
N LYS A 72 -2.02 9.36 -26.45
CA LYS A 72 -1.95 7.90 -26.57
C LYS A 72 -0.75 7.29 -25.82
N ASN A 73 0.42 7.91 -25.92
CA ASN A 73 1.63 7.41 -25.25
C ASN A 73 1.51 7.51 -23.73
N ILE A 74 0.92 8.60 -23.21
CA ILE A 74 0.68 8.74 -21.78
C ILE A 74 -0.43 7.83 -21.28
N ALA A 75 -1.49 7.63 -22.06
CA ALA A 75 -2.51 6.64 -21.72
C ALA A 75 -1.90 5.22 -21.64
N ALA A 76 -0.97 4.87 -22.53
CA ALA A 76 -0.26 3.60 -22.47
C ALA A 76 0.66 3.49 -21.24
N ILE A 77 1.39 4.56 -20.90
CA ILE A 77 2.21 4.63 -19.68
C ILE A 77 1.33 4.50 -18.42
N TYR A 78 0.18 5.16 -18.40
CA TYR A 78 -0.77 5.09 -17.29
C TYR A 78 -1.38 3.69 -17.16
N MET A 79 -1.71 3.03 -18.27
CA MET A 79 -2.13 1.62 -18.29
C MET A 79 -1.04 0.69 -17.76
N ALA A 80 0.21 0.84 -18.22
CA ALA A 80 1.33 0.03 -17.73
C ALA A 80 1.54 0.24 -16.23
N PHE A 81 1.41 1.48 -15.78
CA PHE A 81 1.51 1.86 -14.38
C PHE A 81 0.38 1.27 -13.52
N LEU A 82 -0.87 1.24 -14.01
CA LEU A 82 -1.99 0.57 -13.34
C LEU A 82 -1.80 -0.94 -13.20
N VAL A 83 -1.15 -1.59 -14.18
CA VAL A 83 -0.85 -3.02 -14.14
C VAL A 83 0.34 -3.33 -13.21
N LEU A 84 1.23 -2.35 -13.02
CA LEU A 84 2.44 -2.51 -12.22
C LEU A 84 2.23 -2.30 -10.71
N GLN A 85 1.25 -1.49 -10.31
CA GLN A 85 0.96 -1.22 -8.89
C GLN A 85 0.18 -2.37 -8.23
#